data_AF-A0A536A4L5-F1
#
_entry.id   AF-A0A536A4L5-F1
#
_cell.length_a   1.000
_cell.length_b   1.000
_cell.length_c   1.000
_cell.angle_alpha   90.00
_cell.angle_beta   90.00
_cell.angle_gamma   90.00
#
_symmetry.space_group_name_H-M   'P 1'
#
loop_
_entity.id
_entity.type
_entity.pdbx_description
1 polymer ?
#
loop_
_entity_poly.entity_id
_entity_poly.type
_entity_poly.pdbx_seq_one_letter_code
_entity_poly.pdbx_strand_id
1 'polypeptide(L)'
;MEDSQARDLATRAAFRAGRLAIARLGDPGYLRWKGLRDVVPEAAMLVQDEIVSLIRAECPNDAFLLEEGPEDEPLDVGAERLW
;
A
#
# COMPACT_ATOMS: atom_id res chain seq x y z
N MET A 1 7.60 12.91 15.65
CA MET A 1 8.84 12.25 15.22
C MET A 1 9.64 13.27 14.43
N GLU A 2 10.97 13.32 14.59
CA GLU A 2 11.81 14.21 13.76
C GLU A 2 11.97 13.64 12.35
N ASP A 3 12.21 14.49 11.35
CA ASP A 3 12.28 14.08 9.93
C ASP A 3 13.30 12.97 9.66
N SER A 4 14.46 13.01 10.34
CA SER A 4 15.51 11.99 10.22
C SER A 4 15.03 10.62 10.71
N GLN A 5 14.28 10.60 11.81
CA GLN A 5 13.71 9.37 12.36
C GLN A 5 12.60 8.84 11.46
N ALA A 6 11.76 9.72 10.90
CA ALA A 6 10.72 9.36 9.95
C ALA A 6 11.30 8.72 8.69
N ARG A 7 12.38 9.30 8.15
CA ARG A 7 13.08 8.75 6.98
C ARG A 7 13.66 7.37 7.27
N ASP A 8 14.26 7.18 8.43
CA ASP A 8 14.84 5.88 8.81
C ASP A 8 13.76 4.80 9.01
N LEU A 9 12.62 5.16 9.61
CA LEU A 9 11.45 4.28 9.71
C LEU A 9 10.90 3.91 8.32
N ALA A 10 10.67 4.90 7.46
CA ALA A 10 10.17 4.69 6.10
C ALA A 10 11.11 3.78 5.29
N THR A 11 12.42 3.99 5.42
CA THR A 11 13.44 3.15 4.79
C THR A 11 13.34 1.70 5.25
N ARG A 12 13.27 1.46 6.57
CA ARG A 12 13.14 0.09 7.11
C ARG A 12 11.84 -0.57 6.65
N ALA A 13 10.72 0.15 6.65
CA ALA A 13 9.43 -0.35 6.21
C ALA A 13 9.48 -0.77 4.73
N ALA A 14 10.01 0.10 3.86
CA ALA A 14 10.17 -0.19 2.43
C ALA A 14 11.06 -1.42 2.17
N PHE A 15 12.19 -1.56 2.88
CA PHE A 15 13.07 -2.74 2.72
C PHE A 15 12.46 -4.05 3.22
N ARG A 16 11.60 -4.01 4.25
CA ARG A 16 10.89 -5.21 4.72
C ARG A 16 9.78 -5.60 3.75
N ALA A 17 8.93 -4.65 3.38
CA ALA A 17 7.85 -4.89 2.44
C ALA A 17 8.35 -5.27 1.04
N GLY A 18 9.49 -4.72 0.59
CA GLY A 18 10.13 -5.12 -0.66
C GLY A 18 10.60 -6.59 -0.65
N ARG A 19 11.04 -7.12 0.49
CA ARG A 19 11.35 -8.56 0.61
C ARG A 19 10.10 -9.43 0.51
N LEU A 20 8.97 -8.98 1.06
CA LEU A 20 7.68 -9.64 0.87
C LEU A 20 7.26 -9.62 -0.60
N ALA A 21 7.42 -8.48 -1.29
CA ALA A 21 7.13 -8.37 -2.72
C ALA A 21 7.96 -9.36 -3.56
N ILE A 22 9.27 -9.47 -3.28
CA ILE A 22 10.15 -10.44 -3.94
C ILE A 22 9.71 -11.88 -3.65
N ALA A 23 9.32 -12.20 -2.42
CA ALA A 23 8.86 -13.53 -2.05
C ALA A 23 7.56 -13.95 -2.76
N ARG A 24 6.77 -12.98 -3.23
CA ARG A 24 5.53 -13.20 -4.02
C ARG A 24 5.76 -13.15 -5.52
N LEU A 25 7.00 -13.06 -6.00
CA LEU A 25 7.28 -13.02 -7.43
C LEU A 25 6.82 -14.34 -8.10
N GLY A 26 5.93 -14.22 -9.08
CA GLY A 26 5.32 -15.38 -9.75
C GLY A 26 4.14 -15.99 -8.99
N ASP A 27 3.82 -15.51 -7.78
CA ASP A 27 2.66 -15.89 -6.98
C ASP A 27 1.91 -14.63 -6.49
N PRO A 28 1.17 -13.96 -7.39
CA PRO A 28 0.52 -12.68 -7.07
C PRO A 28 -0.70 -12.83 -6.16
N GLY A 29 -1.11 -14.06 -5.84
CA GLY A 29 -2.40 -14.35 -5.21
C GLY A 29 -3.56 -14.11 -6.19
N TYR A 30 -4.67 -13.54 -5.70
CA TYR A 30 -5.76 -13.13 -6.58
C TYR A 30 -5.39 -11.90 -7.43
N LEU A 31 -6.09 -11.72 -8.56
CA LEU A 31 -6.02 -10.52 -9.39
C LEU A 31 -7.40 -9.87 -9.46
N ARG A 32 -7.44 -8.55 -9.33
CA ARG A 32 -8.66 -7.74 -9.47
C ARG A 32 -8.43 -6.61 -10.45
N TRP A 33 -9.42 -6.33 -11.29
CA TRP A 33 -9.37 -5.19 -12.21
C TRP A 33 -10.10 -3.99 -11.57
N LYS A 34 -9.38 -2.89 -11.34
CA LYS A 34 -9.94 -1.63 -10.81
C LYS A 34 -10.48 -0.73 -11.92
N GLY A 35 -10.01 -0.94 -13.15
CA GLY A 35 -10.38 -0.17 -14.33
C GLY A 35 -9.83 -0.76 -15.62
N LEU A 36 -9.96 0.00 -16.71
CA LEU A 36 -9.44 -0.41 -18.02
C LEU A 36 -7.92 -0.50 -17.95
N ARG A 37 -7.38 -1.72 -18.08
CA ARG A 37 -5.93 -2.01 -18.00
C ARG A 37 -5.29 -1.73 -16.64
N ASP A 38 -6.10 -1.61 -15.58
CA ASP A 38 -5.64 -1.39 -14.22
C ASP A 38 -5.92 -2.63 -13.37
N VAL A 39 -4.85 -3.38 -13.05
CA VAL A 39 -4.91 -4.65 -12.32
C VAL A 39 -4.17 -4.53 -11.01
N VAL A 40 -4.83 -4.91 -9.92
CA VAL A 40 -4.24 -5.03 -8.59
C VAL A 40 -4.10 -6.51 -8.20
N PRO A 41 -2.89 -6.99 -7.87
CA PRO A 41 -2.68 -8.30 -7.27
C PRO A 41 -2.88 -8.25 -5.75
N GLU A 42 -3.28 -9.37 -5.15
CA GLU A 42 -3.29 -9.53 -3.68
C GLU A 42 -1.96 -9.15 -3.04
N ALA A 43 -0.85 -9.49 -3.70
CA ALA A 43 0.48 -9.16 -3.23
C ALA A 43 0.69 -7.65 -3.00
N ALA A 44 0.01 -6.77 -3.76
CA ALA A 44 0.09 -5.33 -3.56
C ALA A 44 -0.58 -4.90 -2.24
N MET A 45 -1.74 -5.49 -1.90
CA MET A 45 -2.42 -5.26 -0.63
C MET A 45 -1.53 -5.67 0.54
N LEU A 46 -0.94 -6.86 0.47
CA LEU A 46 -0.10 -7.40 1.53
C LEU A 46 1.17 -6.55 1.76
N VAL A 47 1.76 -6.03 0.68
CA VAL A 47 2.92 -5.13 0.76
C VAL A 47 2.51 -3.80 1.39
N GLN A 48 1.38 -3.22 1.00
CA GLN A 48 0.86 -1.99 1.59
C GLN A 48 0.57 -2.17 3.10
N ASP A 49 -0.12 -3.26 3.47
CA ASP A 49 -0.47 -3.56 4.85
C ASP A 49 0.76 -3.76 5.73
N GLU A 50 1.83 -4.41 5.21
CA GLU A 50 3.10 -4.55 5.93
C GLU A 50 3.75 -3.18 6.20
N ILE A 51 3.76 -2.28 5.20
CA ILE A 51 4.28 -0.91 5.38
C ILE A 51 3.47 -0.17 6.44
N VAL A 52 2.14 -0.18 6.32
CA VAL A 52 1.24 0.50 7.26
C VAL A 52 1.40 -0.06 8.67
N SER A 53 1.45 -1.38 8.83
CA SER A 53 1.63 -2.05 10.11
C SER A 53 2.94 -1.61 10.79
N LEU A 54 4.05 -1.60 10.05
CA LEU A 54 5.36 -1.20 10.58
C LEU A 54 5.39 0.28 10.98
N ILE A 55 4.82 1.18 10.16
CA ILE A 55 4.78 2.60 10.48
C ILE A 55 3.85 2.85 11.67
N ARG A 56 2.65 2.26 11.68
CA ARG A 56 1.65 2.45 12.74
C ARG A 56 2.12 1.92 14.10
N ALA A 57 2.99 0.90 14.12
CA ALA A 57 3.60 0.41 15.35
C ALA A 57 4.48 1.46 16.06
N GLU A 58 5.12 2.36 15.31
CA GLU A 58 5.95 3.44 15.86
C GLU A 58 5.24 4.81 15.86
N CYS A 59 4.27 5.01 14.96
CA CYS A 59 3.50 6.23 14.76
C CYS A 59 1.98 5.92 14.79
N PRO A 60 1.39 5.61 15.96
CA PRO A 60 0.02 5.11 16.04
C PRO A 60 -1.06 6.12 15.63
N ASN A 61 -0.74 7.42 15.64
CA ASN A 61 -1.69 8.50 15.37
C ASN A 61 -1.55 9.08 13.94
N ASP A 62 -0.60 8.60 13.16
CA ASP A 62 -0.36 9.11 11.81
C ASP A 62 -1.47 8.62 10.86
N ALA A 63 -1.96 9.54 10.03
CA ALA A 63 -2.88 9.20 8.95
C ALA A 63 -2.12 8.64 7.75
N PHE A 64 -2.79 7.79 6.97
CA PHE A 64 -2.24 7.18 5.77
C PHE A 64 -3.08 7.58 4.56
N LEU A 65 -2.43 8.01 3.49
CA LEU A 65 -3.02 8.13 2.17
C LEU A 65 -2.46 6.99 1.32
N LEU A 66 -3.34 6.09 0.89
CA LEU A 66 -2.99 4.82 0.26
C LEU A 66 -3.71 4.71 -1.08
N GLU A 67 -3.14 3.97 -2.04
CA GLU A 67 -3.79 3.73 -3.33
C GLU A 67 -4.87 2.65 -3.22
N GLU A 68 -4.62 1.64 -2.39
CA GLU A 68 -5.60 0.60 -2.13
C GLU A 68 -6.34 0.88 -0.83
N GLY A 69 -7.67 0.79 -0.92
CA GLY A 69 -8.60 0.98 0.19
C GLY A 69 -9.65 -0.13 0.21
N PRO A 70 -10.56 -0.11 1.21
CA PRO A 70 -11.68 -1.05 1.26
C PRO A 70 -12.48 -1.02 -0.05
N GLU A 71 -12.96 -2.19 -0.49
CA GLU A 71 -13.70 -2.30 -1.76
C GLU A 71 -14.96 -1.42 -1.79
N ASP A 72 -15.53 -1.18 -0.62
CA ASP A 72 -16.76 -0.43 -0.43
C ASP A 72 -16.52 1.08 -0.20
N GLU A 73 -15.27 1.55 -0.28
CA GLU A 73 -14.99 2.98 -0.13
C GLU A 73 -15.56 3.74 -1.35
N PRO A 74 -16.48 4.70 -1.14
CA PRO A 74 -17.07 5.42 -2.24
C PRO A 74 -15.98 6.16 -3.01
N LEU A 75 -15.85 5.86 -4.31
CA LEU A 75 -15.07 6.70 -5.22
C LEU A 75 -15.66 8.11 -5.15
N ASP A 76 -14.84 9.10 -4.78
CA ASP A 76 -15.26 10.49 -4.81
C ASP A 76 -15.61 10.86 -6.26
N VAL A 77 -16.90 10.96 -6.52
CA VAL A 77 -17.54 11.06 -7.85
C VAL A 77 -17.12 12.32 -8.63
N GLY A 78 -16.30 13.20 -8.03
CA GLY A 78 -15.78 14.41 -8.64
C GLY A 78 -14.45 14.28 -9.39
N ALA A 79 -13.72 13.16 -9.27
CA ALA A 79 -12.52 12.94 -10.07
C ALA A 79 -12.91 12.34 -11.42
N GLU A 80 -12.72 13.10 -12.50
CA GLU A 80 -12.85 12.59 -13.87
C GLU A 80 -11.95 11.36 -14.04
N ARG A 81 -12.54 10.20 -14.39
CA ARG A 81 -11.74 9.05 -14.81
C ARG A 81 -11.04 9.46 -16.10
N LEU A 82 -9.72 9.59 -16.06
CA LEU A 82 -8.89 9.97 -17.22
C LEU A 82 -8.75 8.85 -18.27
N TRP A 83 -9.66 7.87 -18.29
CA TRP A 83 -9.77 6.84 -19.32
C TRP A 83 -11.18 6.25 -19.42
#